data_AF-K1SMW4-F1
#
_entry.id   AF-K1SMW4-F1
#
_cell.length_a   1.000
_cell.length_b   1.000
_cell.length_c   1.000
_cell.angle_alpha   90.00
_cell.angle_beta   90.00
_cell.angle_gamma   90.00
#
_symmetry.space_group_name_H-M   'P 1'
#
loop_
_entity.id
_entity.type
_entity.pdbx_description
1 polymer ?
#
loop_
_entity_poly.entity_id
_entity_poly.type
_entity_poly.pdbx_seq_one_letter_code
_entity_poly.pdbx_strand_id
1 'polypeptide(L)'
;MKTIQNPILRGFCPDPCMIRTGDDYYIATSTFEWWPCVNLYHSKDLAHWEQLPSPLREPGQMDLRGGPQLRRYLGPGPELGWAVLLPACHQRDHQKGPLVQHP
;
A
#
# COMPACT_ATOMS: atom_id res chain seq x y z
N MET A 1 -13.05 11.16 -21.75
CA MET A 1 -13.24 10.19 -20.65
C MET A 1 -12.39 8.97 -20.97
N LYS A 2 -11.48 8.54 -20.07
CA LYS A 2 -10.67 7.34 -20.31
C LYS A 2 -11.50 6.10 -19.95
N THR A 3 -11.48 5.08 -20.81
CA THR A 3 -12.19 3.83 -20.57
C THR A 3 -11.39 2.97 -19.59
N ILE A 4 -12.00 2.61 -18.47
CA ILE A 4 -11.40 1.69 -17.50
C ILE A 4 -11.63 0.26 -17.99
N GLN A 5 -10.56 -0.55 -18.05
CA GLN A 5 -10.63 -1.95 -18.47
C GLN A 5 -10.17 -2.83 -17.31
N ASN A 6 -11.05 -3.71 -16.86
CA ASN A 6 -10.74 -4.64 -15.79
C ASN A 6 -9.99 -5.88 -16.32
N PRO A 7 -9.09 -6.47 -15.49
CA PRO A 7 -8.65 -5.99 -14.18
C PRO A 7 -7.64 -4.83 -14.31
N ILE A 8 -7.86 -3.76 -13.52
CA ILE A 8 -7.01 -2.55 -13.51
C ILE A 8 -5.60 -2.80 -12.98
N LEU A 9 -5.44 -3.80 -12.11
CA LEU A 9 -4.16 -4.34 -11.65
C LEU A 9 -4.16 -5.84 -11.98
N ARG A 10 -3.20 -6.28 -12.81
CA ARG A 10 -3.11 -7.68 -13.26
C ARG A 10 -2.14 -8.47 -12.38
N GLY A 11 -2.38 -9.78 -12.27
CA GLY A 11 -1.53 -10.69 -11.50
C GLY A 11 -1.93 -10.76 -10.02
N PHE A 12 -0.95 -10.97 -9.15
CA PHE A 12 -1.18 -11.13 -7.71
C PHE A 12 -1.36 -9.79 -7.01
N CYS A 13 -2.58 -9.25 -7.08
CA CYS A 13 -2.99 -7.97 -6.47
C CYS A 13 -4.23 -8.13 -5.56
N PRO A 14 -4.15 -8.92 -4.48
CA PRO A 14 -5.28 -9.14 -3.57
C PRO A 14 -5.54 -7.94 -2.64
N ASP A 15 -6.76 -7.89 -2.10
CA ASP A 15 -7.19 -6.92 -1.08
C ASP A 15 -6.90 -5.44 -1.43
N PRO A 16 -7.37 -4.93 -2.58
CA PRO A 16 -7.09 -3.54 -2.96
C PRO A 16 -7.73 -2.56 -1.98
N CYS A 17 -6.91 -1.74 -1.33
CA CYS A 17 -7.35 -0.57 -0.57
C CYS A 17 -6.91 0.70 -1.28
N MET A 18 -7.86 1.58 -1.56
CA MET A 18 -7.64 2.79 -2.34
C MET A 18 -7.82 4.05 -1.51
N ILE A 19 -6.95 5.04 -1.72
CA ILE A 19 -7.11 6.41 -1.22
C ILE A 19 -6.93 7.41 -2.35
N ARG A 20 -7.49 8.61 -2.18
CA ARG A 20 -7.26 9.77 -3.06
C ARG A 20 -6.66 10.92 -2.24
N THR A 21 -5.62 11.56 -2.77
CA THR A 21 -5.04 12.78 -2.18
C THR A 21 -4.86 13.83 -3.28
N GLY A 22 -5.60 14.93 -3.22
CA GLY A 22 -5.59 15.91 -4.32
C GLY A 22 -6.12 15.28 -5.60
N ASP A 23 -5.30 15.25 -6.66
CA ASP A 23 -5.63 14.64 -7.96
C ASP A 23 -5.02 13.25 -8.17
N ASP A 24 -4.36 12.72 -7.13
CA ASP A 24 -3.66 11.45 -7.18
C ASP A 24 -4.46 10.35 -6.46
N TYR A 25 -4.46 9.16 -7.05
CA TYR A 25 -5.04 7.94 -6.49
C TYR A 25 -3.93 6.95 -6.18
N TYR A 26 -4.09 6.26 -5.05
CA TYR A 26 -3.17 5.21 -4.65
C TYR A 26 -3.95 3.95 -4.30
N ILE A 27 -3.47 2.80 -4.77
CA ILE A 27 -3.96 1.49 -4.34
C ILE A 27 -2.81 0.76 -3.67
N ALA A 28 -3.04 0.19 -2.51
CA ALA A 28 -2.12 -0.77 -1.94
C ALA A 28 -2.78 -2.17 -1.83
N THR A 29 -1.98 -3.20 -2.10
CA THR A 29 -2.42 -4.61 -2.13
C THR A 29 -1.54 -5.47 -1.23
N SER A 30 -2.12 -6.53 -0.69
CA SER A 30 -1.43 -7.46 0.21
C SER A 30 -0.41 -8.31 -0.57
N THR A 31 0.75 -8.56 0.06
CA THR A 31 1.81 -9.45 -0.49
C THR A 31 2.01 -10.71 0.34
N PHE A 32 1.27 -10.87 1.44
CA PHE A 32 1.42 -11.99 2.38
C PHE A 32 2.89 -12.16 2.83
N GLU A 33 3.47 -13.35 2.65
CA GLU A 33 4.86 -13.66 2.97
C GLU A 33 5.89 -13.18 1.94
N TRP A 34 5.47 -12.51 0.86
CA TRP A 34 6.40 -12.01 -0.15
C TRP A 34 7.03 -10.68 0.28
N TRP A 35 8.36 -10.61 0.12
CA TRP A 35 9.18 -9.42 0.33
C TRP A 35 9.58 -8.79 -1.02
N PRO A 36 9.57 -7.45 -1.16
CA PRO A 36 9.21 -6.44 -0.16
C PRO A 36 7.70 -6.39 0.12
N CYS A 37 7.29 -6.02 1.34
CA CYS A 37 5.90 -6.16 1.78
C CYS A 37 4.99 -5.03 1.29
N VAL A 38 3.75 -5.33 0.93
CA VAL A 38 2.75 -4.36 0.42
C VAL A 38 3.15 -3.80 -0.94
N ASN A 39 2.37 -4.10 -1.98
CA ASN A 39 2.52 -3.40 -3.25
C ASN A 39 1.78 -2.07 -3.16
N LEU A 40 2.30 -1.05 -3.84
CA LEU A 40 1.68 0.27 -3.94
C LEU A 40 1.62 0.69 -5.40
N TYR A 41 0.47 1.19 -5.82
CA TYR A 41 0.22 1.66 -7.16
C TYR A 41 -0.27 3.10 -7.11
N HIS A 42 0.06 3.87 -8.14
CA HIS A 42 -0.36 5.26 -8.31
C HIS A 42 -1.05 5.45 -9.65
N SER A 43 -2.08 6.30 -9.66
CA SER A 43 -2.78 6.73 -10.87
C SER A 43 -3.27 8.16 -10.73
N LYS A 44 -3.43 8.84 -11.87
CA LYS A 44 -4.16 10.12 -11.97
C LYS A 44 -5.51 10.02 -12.67
N ASP A 45 -5.79 8.86 -13.27
CA ASP A 45 -6.93 8.70 -14.19
C ASP A 45 -7.73 7.42 -13.96
N LEU A 46 -7.39 6.63 -12.94
CA LEU A 46 -7.99 5.34 -12.57
C LEU A 46 -7.88 4.22 -13.62
N ALA A 47 -7.41 4.53 -14.83
CA ALA A 47 -7.29 3.59 -15.94
C ALA A 47 -5.86 3.04 -16.07
N HIS A 48 -4.86 3.88 -15.81
CA HIS A 48 -3.44 3.52 -15.89
C HIS A 48 -2.83 3.59 -14.50
N TRP A 49 -2.11 2.52 -14.14
CA TRP A 49 -1.52 2.37 -12.82
C TRP A 49 -0.03 2.08 -12.96
N GLU A 50 0.78 2.84 -12.24
CA GLU A 50 2.22 2.61 -12.10
C GLU A 50 2.50 2.00 -10.73
N GLN A 51 3.32 0.95 -10.68
CA GLN A 51 3.75 0.38 -9.40
C GLN A 51 4.87 1.24 -8.81
N LEU A 52 4.63 1.77 -7.62
CA LEU A 52 5.63 2.45 -6.82
C LEU A 52 6.42 1.44 -5.99
N PRO A 53 7.63 1.81 -5.50
CA PRO A 53 8.34 0.98 -4.56
C PRO A 53 7.50 0.68 -3.31
N SER A 54 7.60 -0.56 -2.83
CA SER A 54 6.97 -0.98 -1.58
C SER A 54 7.42 -0.07 -0.42
N PRO A 55 6.48 0.31 0.48
CA PRO A 55 6.81 1.10 1.67
C PRO A 55 7.55 0.30 2.75
N LEU A 56 7.49 -1.05 2.70
CA LEU A 56 8.12 -1.98 3.65
C LEU A 56 9.19 -2.79 2.91
N ARG A 57 10.30 -2.13 2.59
CA ARG A 57 11.39 -2.67 1.77
C ARG A 57 12.76 -2.66 2.45
N GLU A 58 12.89 -1.96 3.58
CA GLU A 58 14.13 -1.85 4.33
C GLU A 58 14.20 -2.92 5.43
N PRO A 59 15.39 -3.52 5.67
CA PRO A 59 15.60 -4.43 6.79
C PRO A 59 15.19 -3.78 8.12
N GLY A 60 14.34 -4.46 8.89
CA GLY A 60 13.89 -4.00 10.21
C GLY A 60 12.52 -3.32 10.24
N GLN A 61 11.95 -2.93 9.09
CA GLN A 61 10.57 -2.44 9.02
C GLN A 61 9.55 -3.56 9.27
N MET A 62 9.89 -4.78 8.86
CA MET A 62 9.07 -5.95 9.07
C MET A 62 9.90 -7.25 9.07
N ASP A 63 9.57 -8.18 9.98
CA ASP A 63 10.19 -9.50 10.08
C ASP A 63 9.22 -10.61 9.65
N LEU A 64 9.50 -11.22 8.49
CA LEU A 64 8.71 -12.30 7.92
C LEU A 64 9.21 -13.71 8.30
N ARG A 65 10.22 -13.86 9.16
CA ARG A 65 10.84 -15.17 9.48
C ARG A 65 10.01 -16.02 10.46
N GLY A 66 8.69 -15.89 10.45
CA GLY A 66 7.80 -16.64 11.34
C GLY A 66 7.54 -15.99 12.71
N GLY A 67 7.98 -14.74 12.90
CA GLY A 67 7.72 -13.98 14.12
C GLY A 67 6.26 -13.54 14.29
N PRO A 68 5.91 -12.91 15.43
CA PRO A 68 4.56 -12.41 15.72
C PRO A 68 4.01 -11.49 14.63
N GLN A 69 4.89 -10.76 13.94
CA GLN A 69 4.54 -9.88 12.84
C GLN A 69 4.01 -10.67 11.63
N LEU A 70 4.70 -11.70 11.14
CA LEU A 70 4.18 -12.54 10.05
C LEU A 70 2.79 -13.13 10.40
N ARG A 71 2.63 -13.65 11.62
CA ARG A 71 1.34 -14.23 12.07
C ARG A 71 0.20 -13.22 12.08
N ARG A 72 0.49 -11.96 12.41
CA ARG A 72 -0.49 -10.87 12.36
C ARG A 72 -0.88 -10.50 10.93
N TYR A 73 0.01 -10.72 9.96
CA TYR A 73 -0.22 -10.37 8.55
C TYR A 73 -0.84 -11.52 7.73
N LEU A 74 -0.61 -12.79 8.13
CA LEU A 74 -1.14 -13.97 7.47
C LEU A 74 -2.41 -14.57 8.13
N GLY A 75 -2.90 -13.97 9.21
CA GLY A 75 -4.05 -14.49 9.96
C GLY A 75 -5.36 -14.44 9.17
N PRO A 76 -6.28 -15.40 9.35
CA PRO A 76 -7.58 -15.38 8.69
C PRO A 76 -8.47 -14.30 9.33
N GLY A 77 -8.61 -13.15 8.68
CA GLY A 77 -9.56 -12.13 9.10
C GLY A 77 -9.79 -11.07 8.02
N PRO A 78 -11.04 -10.73 7.67
CA PRO A 78 -11.37 -9.65 6.72
C PRO A 78 -10.97 -8.25 7.22
N GLU A 79 -10.39 -8.17 8.42
CA GLU A 79 -9.96 -6.96 9.12
C GLU A 79 -8.47 -6.61 8.89
N LEU A 80 -7.71 -7.41 8.15
CA LEU A 80 -6.25 -7.21 8.07
C LEU A 80 -5.78 -6.35 6.89
N GLY A 81 -6.61 -6.18 5.86
CA GLY A 81 -6.37 -5.15 4.85
C GLY A 81 -6.23 -3.78 5.51
N TRP A 82 -7.13 -3.44 6.43
CA TRP A 82 -7.10 -2.13 7.10
C TRP A 82 -5.92 -2.01 8.09
N ALA A 83 -5.58 -3.06 8.83
CA ALA A 83 -4.56 -2.99 9.89
C ALA A 83 -3.11 -2.82 9.37
N VAL A 84 -2.85 -3.14 8.10
CA VAL A 84 -1.55 -2.93 7.43
C VAL A 84 -1.56 -1.67 6.56
N LEU A 85 -2.68 -1.44 5.87
CA LEU A 85 -2.79 -0.35 4.90
C LEU A 85 -3.00 1.00 5.60
N LEU A 86 -3.75 1.07 6.71
CA LEU A 86 -3.87 2.31 7.48
C LEU A 86 -2.53 2.77 8.06
N PRO A 87 -1.72 1.94 8.74
CA PRO A 87 -0.40 2.38 9.18
C PRO A 87 0.53 2.70 8.02
N ALA A 88 0.56 1.95 6.93
CA ALA A 88 1.41 2.28 5.78
C ALA A 88 1.02 3.62 5.10
N CYS A 89 -0.29 3.89 4.98
CA CYS A 89 -0.81 5.17 4.49
C CYS A 89 -0.58 6.30 5.49
N HIS A 90 -0.81 6.06 6.79
CA HIS A 90 -0.65 7.04 7.88
C HIS A 90 0.81 7.37 8.16
N GLN A 91 1.71 6.39 8.05
CA GLN A 91 3.15 6.56 8.28
C GLN A 91 3.80 7.35 7.14
N ARG A 92 3.22 7.36 5.94
CA ARG A 92 3.62 8.29 4.88
C ARG A 92 3.18 9.72 5.17
N ASP A 93 2.04 9.93 5.83
CA ASP A 93 1.63 11.26 6.30
C ASP A 93 2.59 11.79 7.38
N HIS A 94 3.08 10.92 8.28
CA HIS A 94 4.12 11.31 9.26
C HIS A 94 5.53 11.46 8.67
N GLN A 95 5.81 10.86 7.51
CA GLN A 95 7.09 11.03 6.80
C GLN A 95 7.11 12.22 5.83
N LYS A 96 6.00 12.93 5.64
CA LYS A 96 6.06 14.33 5.20
C LYS A 96 6.56 15.13 6.40
N GLY A 97 7.85 15.43 6.40
CA GLY A 97 8.48 16.29 7.40
C GLY A 97 7.70 17.60 7.61
N PRO A 98 7.94 18.32 8.72
CA PRO A 98 7.15 19.48 9.11
C PRO A 98 7.01 20.42 7.91
N LEU A 99 5.77 20.71 7.53
CA LEU A 99 5.47 21.81 6.62
C LEU A 99 6.18 23.04 7.18
N VAL A 100 7.19 23.50 6.45
CA VAL A 100 7.89 24.73 6.77
C VAL A 100 6.84 25.82 6.76
N GLN A 101 6.45 26.27 7.96
CA GLN A 101 5.72 27.52 8.13
C GLN A 101 6.73 28.62 7.76
N HIS A 102 6.65 29.09 6.52
CA HIS A 102 7.28 30.34 6.14
C HIS A 102 6.36 31.50 6.53
N PRO A 103 6.94 32.65 6.95
CA PRO A 103 6.25 33.75 7.61
C PRO A 103 5.21 34.46 6.74
#